data_AF-A0A662SMK2-F1
#
_entry.id   AF-A0A662SMK2-F1
#
_cell.length_a   1.000
_cell.length_b   1.000
_cell.length_c   1.000
_cell.angle_alpha   90.00
_cell.angle_beta   90.00
_cell.angle_gamma   90.00
#
_symmetry.space_group_name_H-M   'P 1'
#
loop_
_entity.id
_entity.type
_entity.pdbx_description
1 polymer ?
#
loop_
_entity_poly.entity_id
_entity_poly.type
_entity_poly.pdbx_seq_one_letter_code
_entity_poly.pdbx_strand_id
1 'polypeptide(L)'
;MDRAILSEDERKVLAGAVRKRGKPYRVQGRARLAAAERLARLGLLEIVERKERTPRCGVTEKAMELYRNLEARSAVRPVEPRSAGPSGDLAARLARVESLLSEVLSAIDRLSRDLGSRMDAIAEELKRIKVEERAVPALEGAVRRLSGPGGGAPLPGVLDAVSRGLGVGRDYLADLVAGLESRGVCELAPGGKEEIPLGGRYVGLIRWKGG
;
A
#
# COMPACT_ATOMS: atom_id res chain seq x y z
N MET A 1 -17.92 -7.18 -3.58
CA MET A 1 -18.24 -6.29 -2.45
C MET A 1 -19.76 -6.27 -2.30
N ASP A 2 -20.25 -6.82 -1.19
CA ASP A 2 -21.68 -7.03 -0.96
C ASP A 2 -22.45 -5.71 -0.94
N ARG A 3 -23.40 -5.56 -1.86
CA ARG A 3 -24.47 -4.56 -1.75
C ARG A 3 -25.21 -4.85 -0.46
N ALA A 4 -24.98 -4.08 0.60
CA ALA A 4 -25.72 -4.22 1.85
C ALA A 4 -27.18 -3.78 1.64
N ILE A 5 -28.00 -4.70 1.13
CA ILE A 5 -29.44 -4.62 1.14
C ILE A 5 -29.85 -4.56 2.63
N LEU A 6 -30.57 -3.52 3.03
CA LEU A 6 -31.12 -3.43 4.39
C LEU A 6 -31.87 -4.74 4.70
N SER A 7 -31.53 -5.34 5.84
CA SER A 7 -32.25 -6.50 6.38
C SER A 7 -33.72 -6.15 6.63
N GLU A 8 -34.56 -7.19 6.71
CA GLU A 8 -35.99 -7.00 6.94
C GLU A 8 -36.28 -6.23 8.24
N ASP A 9 -35.51 -6.51 9.30
CA ASP A 9 -35.63 -5.80 10.58
C ASP A 9 -35.21 -4.34 10.48
N GLU A 10 -34.14 -4.02 9.74
CA GLU A 10 -33.73 -2.63 9.49
C GLU A 10 -34.81 -1.85 8.74
N ARG A 11 -35.44 -2.47 7.72
CA ARG A 11 -36.56 -1.84 7.01
C ARG A 11 -37.75 -1.59 7.93
N LYS A 12 -38.10 -2.56 8.79
CA LYS A 12 -39.21 -2.42 9.75
C LYS A 12 -38.95 -1.31 10.77
N VAL A 13 -37.74 -1.23 11.32
CA VAL A 13 -37.37 -0.19 12.29
C VAL A 13 -37.38 1.19 11.63
N LEU A 14 -36.79 1.31 10.44
CA LEU A 14 -36.73 2.58 9.70
C LEU A 14 -38.14 3.06 9.31
N ALA A 15 -38.99 2.18 8.76
CA ALA A 15 -40.38 2.52 8.42
C ALA A 15 -41.19 2.91 9.66
N GLY A 16 -40.97 2.23 10.79
CA GLY A 16 -41.57 2.58 12.08
C GLY A 16 -41.19 3.98 12.55
N ALA A 17 -39.92 4.35 12.42
CA ALA A 17 -39.41 5.68 12.77
C ALA A 17 -39.94 6.77 11.83
N VAL A 18 -39.94 6.53 10.51
CA VAL A 18 -40.46 7.50 9.52
C VAL A 18 -41.94 7.79 9.73
N ARG A 19 -42.76 6.76 9.98
CA ARG A 19 -44.20 6.91 10.24
C ARG A 19 -44.50 7.78 11.46
N LYS A 20 -43.56 7.90 12.40
CA LYS A 20 -43.72 8.74 13.59
C LYS A 20 -43.39 10.22 13.36
N ARG A 21 -42.99 10.62 12.13
CA ARG A 21 -42.84 12.03 11.66
C ARG A 21 -42.21 12.95 12.71
N GLY A 22 -40.98 12.64 13.12
CA GLY A 22 -40.23 13.43 14.09
C GLY A 22 -40.51 13.10 15.56
N LYS A 23 -41.48 12.22 15.87
CA LYS A 23 -41.66 11.70 17.24
C LYS A 23 -40.75 10.49 17.48
N PRO A 24 -40.13 10.35 18.67
CA PRO A 24 -39.29 9.21 18.98
C PRO A 24 -40.06 7.87 18.91
N TYR A 25 -39.57 6.94 18.09
CA TYR A 25 -40.09 5.59 17.90
C TYR A 25 -39.45 4.61 18.90
N ARG A 26 -40.25 3.86 19.63
CA ARG A 26 -39.77 2.85 20.59
C ARG A 26 -39.40 1.57 19.85
N VAL A 27 -38.16 1.13 19.99
CA VAL A 27 -37.68 -0.15 19.43
C VAL A 27 -37.78 -1.23 20.51
N GLN A 28 -38.29 -2.41 20.15
CA GLN A 28 -38.42 -3.57 21.04
C GLN A 28 -38.02 -4.85 20.31
N GLY A 29 -37.34 -5.76 21.02
CA GLY A 29 -36.89 -7.06 20.50
C GLY A 29 -35.43 -7.07 20.07
N ARG A 30 -34.70 -8.14 20.42
CA ARG A 30 -33.23 -8.24 20.29
C ARG A 30 -32.72 -7.98 18.87
N ALA A 31 -33.37 -8.55 17.85
CA ALA A 31 -33.00 -8.34 16.45
C ALA A 31 -33.22 -6.89 15.99
N ARG A 32 -34.32 -6.27 16.44
CA ARG A 32 -34.64 -4.87 16.12
C ARG A 32 -33.75 -3.87 16.85
N LEU A 33 -33.26 -4.22 18.03
CA LEU A 33 -32.25 -3.41 18.74
C LEU A 33 -30.93 -3.38 17.96
N ALA A 34 -30.44 -4.54 17.53
CA ALA A 34 -29.24 -4.62 16.69
C ALA A 34 -29.42 -3.86 15.36
N ALA A 35 -30.60 -3.96 14.74
CA ALA A 35 -30.96 -3.19 13.56
C ALA A 35 -30.95 -1.67 13.81
N ALA A 36 -31.51 -1.22 14.94
CA ALA A 36 -31.52 0.20 15.30
C ALA A 36 -30.11 0.75 15.53
N GLU A 37 -29.24 -0.01 16.21
CA GLU A 37 -27.84 0.38 16.39
C GLU A 37 -27.08 0.47 15.07
N ARG A 38 -27.30 -0.48 14.16
CA ARG A 38 -26.68 -0.48 12.84
C ARG A 38 -27.17 0.70 12.00
N LEU A 39 -28.48 0.99 12.00
CA LEU A 39 -29.05 2.16 11.35
C LEU A 39 -28.55 3.48 11.95
N ALA A 40 -28.30 3.53 13.26
CA ALA A 40 -27.70 4.69 13.92
C ALA A 40 -26.24 4.90 13.47
N ARG A 41 -25.44 3.83 13.36
CA ARG A 41 -24.07 3.91 12.81
C ARG A 41 -24.06 4.39 11.35
N LEU A 42 -25.10 4.09 10.58
CA LEU A 42 -25.29 4.56 9.21
C LEU A 42 -25.81 6.01 9.12
N GLY A 43 -26.09 6.65 10.25
CA GLY A 43 -26.67 8.00 10.30
C GLY A 43 -28.11 8.09 9.81
N LEU A 44 -28.84 6.96 9.79
CA LEU A 44 -30.24 6.88 9.37
C LEU A 44 -31.22 7.02 10.54
N LEU A 45 -30.77 6.73 11.75
CA LEU A 45 -31.51 6.95 12.99
C LEU A 45 -30.64 7.69 14.00
N GLU A 46 -31.30 8.40 14.90
CA GLU A 46 -30.70 9.01 16.07
C GLU A 46 -31.29 8.38 17.34
N ILE A 47 -30.46 7.99 18.30
CA ILE A 47 -30.95 7.43 19.57
C ILE A 47 -31.21 8.59 20.53
N VAL A 48 -32.48 8.93 20.71
CA VAL A 48 -32.95 10.07 21.52
C VAL A 48 -33.03 9.72 23.01
N GLU A 49 -33.33 8.47 23.34
CA GLU A 49 -33.39 7.99 24.73
C GLU A 49 -32.82 6.57 24.83
N ARG A 50 -31.73 6.40 25.58
CA ARG A 50 -31.12 5.08 25.83
C ARG A 50 -31.74 4.43 27.06
N LYS A 51 -32.66 3.49 26.82
CA LYS A 51 -33.10 2.50 27.81
C LYS A 51 -32.64 1.13 27.34
N GLU A 52 -31.93 0.39 28.19
CA GLU A 52 -31.21 -0.85 27.84
C GLU A 52 -32.01 -1.84 27.00
N ARG A 53 -33.32 -1.96 27.24
CA ARG A 53 -34.18 -2.92 26.54
C ARG A 53 -35.12 -2.28 25.52
N THR A 54 -35.30 -0.96 25.56
CA THR A 54 -36.26 -0.25 24.69
C THR A 54 -35.82 1.18 24.38
N PRO A 55 -34.80 1.39 23.54
CA PRO A 55 -34.37 2.72 23.15
C PRO A 55 -35.45 3.41 22.33
N ARG A 56 -35.46 4.74 22.41
CA ARG A 56 -36.26 5.57 21.51
C ARG A 56 -35.38 6.17 20.44
N CYS A 57 -35.80 6.02 19.19
CA CYS A 57 -35.05 6.47 18.03
C CYS A 57 -35.84 7.53 17.25
N GLY A 58 -35.18 8.62 16.89
CA GLY A 58 -35.63 9.58 15.88
C GLY A 58 -35.13 9.15 14.50
N VAL A 59 -35.85 9.53 13.45
CA VAL A 59 -35.36 9.38 12.08
C VAL A 59 -34.59 10.64 11.69
N THR A 60 -33.44 10.48 11.03
CA THR A 60 -32.68 11.63 10.53
C THR A 60 -33.32 12.22 9.27
N GLU A 61 -33.04 13.48 8.95
CA GLU A 61 -33.52 14.11 7.70
C GLU A 61 -33.05 13.32 6.47
N LYS A 62 -31.79 12.88 6.49
CA LYS A 62 -31.19 12.00 5.47
C LYS A 62 -32.01 10.72 5.26
N ALA A 63 -32.47 10.09 6.33
CA ALA A 63 -33.32 8.91 6.25
C ALA A 63 -34.73 9.22 5.73
N MET A 64 -35.32 10.37 6.09
CA MET A 64 -36.61 10.80 5.55
C MET A 64 -36.54 11.09 4.05
N GLU A 65 -35.46 11.69 3.56
CA GLU A 65 -35.25 11.90 2.12
C GLU A 65 -35.12 10.58 1.36
N LEU A 66 -34.30 9.65 1.86
CA LEU A 66 -34.15 8.33 1.27
C LEU A 66 -35.48 7.57 1.25
N TYR A 67 -36.25 7.63 2.34
CA TYR A 67 -37.55 6.98 2.42
C TYR A 67 -38.59 7.64 1.50
N ARG A 68 -38.63 8.97 1.40
CA ARG A 68 -39.48 9.70 0.43
C ARG A 68 -39.14 9.33 -1.01
N ASN A 69 -37.85 9.22 -1.34
CA ASN A 69 -37.40 8.81 -2.68
C ASN A 69 -37.78 7.35 -2.99
N LEU A 70 -37.77 6.47 -1.99
CA LEU A 70 -38.22 5.08 -2.13
C LEU A 70 -39.74 4.95 -2.24
N GLU A 71 -40.52 5.72 -1.47
CA GLU A 71 -41.98 5.77 -1.59
C GLU A 71 -42.41 6.41 -2.91
N ALA A 72 -41.76 7.47 -3.37
CA ALA A 72 -42.01 8.06 -4.68
C ALA A 72 -41.80 7.06 -5.84
N ARG A 73 -40.80 6.17 -5.70
CA ARG A 73 -40.55 5.07 -6.65
C ARG A 73 -41.53 3.91 -6.51
N SER A 74 -42.12 3.70 -5.33
CA SER A 74 -43.06 2.60 -5.05
C SER A 74 -44.54 3.00 -5.23
N ALA A 75 -44.86 4.29 -5.19
CA ALA A 75 -46.21 4.85 -5.40
C ALA A 75 -46.57 4.98 -6.90
N VAL A 76 -45.63 4.72 -7.79
CA VAL A 76 -45.92 4.47 -9.20
C VAL A 76 -46.57 3.09 -9.27
N ARG A 77 -47.91 3.05 -9.31
CA ARG A 77 -48.64 1.85 -9.79
C ARG A 77 -48.01 1.41 -11.12
N PRO A 78 -48.00 0.11 -11.46
CA PRO A 78 -47.60 -0.31 -12.80
C PRO A 78 -48.56 0.36 -13.78
N VAL A 79 -48.11 1.45 -14.40
CA VAL A 79 -48.77 2.04 -15.55
C VAL A 79 -48.59 1.00 -16.64
N GLU A 80 -49.68 0.51 -17.20
CA GLU A 80 -49.67 -0.30 -18.42
C GLU A 80 -48.66 0.28 -19.40
N PRO A 81 -47.85 -0.55 -20.08
CA PRO A 81 -46.73 -0.08 -20.88
C PRO A 81 -47.25 0.77 -22.05
N ARG A 82 -47.36 2.07 -21.82
CA ARG A 82 -47.49 3.06 -22.88
C ARG A 82 -46.13 3.14 -23.53
N SER A 83 -46.05 2.55 -24.72
CA SER A 83 -45.16 2.90 -25.82
C SER A 83 -43.71 3.21 -25.43
N ALA A 84 -42.83 2.25 -25.71
CA ALA A 84 -41.38 2.33 -25.53
C ALA A 84 -40.78 3.74 -25.75
N GLY A 85 -40.16 4.28 -24.70
CA GLY A 85 -39.31 5.47 -24.69
C GLY A 85 -38.57 5.61 -23.34
N PRO A 86 -37.49 6.39 -23.25
CA PRO A 86 -36.08 5.97 -23.23
C PRO A 86 -35.62 5.28 -21.92
N SER A 87 -36.29 4.22 -21.47
CA SER A 87 -35.82 3.43 -20.31
C SER A 87 -34.57 2.58 -20.60
N GLY A 88 -34.30 2.27 -21.87
CA GLY A 88 -33.06 1.63 -22.30
C GLY A 88 -31.80 2.50 -22.15
N ASP A 89 -31.96 3.82 -22.08
CA ASP A 89 -30.84 4.76 -22.00
C ASP A 89 -30.24 4.84 -20.59
N LEU A 90 -31.05 4.77 -19.52
CA LEU A 90 -30.54 4.85 -18.14
C LEU A 90 -29.81 3.57 -17.71
N ALA A 91 -30.35 2.39 -18.05
CA ALA A 91 -29.70 1.11 -17.73
C ALA A 91 -28.38 0.95 -18.50
N ALA A 92 -28.36 1.35 -19.79
CA ALA A 92 -27.14 1.37 -20.60
C ALA A 92 -26.11 2.37 -20.06
N ARG A 93 -26.55 3.57 -19.64
CA ARG A 93 -25.69 4.58 -19.00
C ARG A 93 -25.12 4.10 -17.67
N LEU A 94 -25.92 3.44 -16.83
CA LEU A 94 -25.44 2.87 -15.57
C LEU A 94 -24.43 1.74 -15.81
N ALA A 95 -24.71 0.83 -16.75
CA ALA A 95 -23.76 -0.21 -17.12
C ALA A 95 -22.44 0.37 -17.65
N ARG A 96 -22.50 1.46 -18.43
CA ARG A 96 -21.31 2.17 -18.91
C ARG A 96 -20.51 2.82 -17.77
N VAL A 97 -21.19 3.44 -16.80
CA VAL A 97 -20.55 4.00 -15.61
C VAL A 97 -19.93 2.90 -14.75
N GLU A 98 -20.61 1.77 -14.54
CA GLU A 98 -20.06 0.62 -13.81
C GLU A 98 -18.83 0.03 -14.53
N SER A 99 -18.85 -0.03 -15.88
CA SER A 99 -17.69 -0.43 -16.68
C SER A 99 -16.51 0.51 -16.49
N LEU A 100 -16.74 1.83 -16.64
CA LEU A 100 -15.70 2.86 -16.47
C LEU A 100 -15.13 2.84 -15.04
N LEU A 101 -15.96 2.66 -14.02
CA LEU A 101 -15.50 2.54 -12.64
C LEU A 101 -14.65 1.28 -12.43
N SER A 102 -15.02 0.16 -13.05
CA SER A 102 -14.24 -1.08 -12.99
C SER A 102 -12.89 -0.94 -13.69
N GLU A 103 -12.85 -0.22 -14.81
CA GLU A 103 -11.61 0.14 -15.53
C GLU A 103 -10.72 1.04 -14.67
N VAL A 104 -11.29 2.08 -14.04
CA VAL A 104 -10.56 2.98 -13.14
C VAL A 104 -9.99 2.23 -11.94
N LEU A 105 -10.78 1.38 -11.29
CA LEU A 105 -10.31 0.55 -10.17
C LEU A 105 -9.18 -0.38 -10.60
N SER A 106 -9.31 -1.01 -11.76
CA SER A 106 -8.26 -1.87 -12.32
C SER A 106 -6.98 -1.10 -12.63
N ALA A 107 -7.09 0.15 -13.12
CA ALA A 107 -5.95 1.01 -13.36
C ALA A 107 -5.26 1.42 -12.06
N ILE A 108 -6.03 1.77 -11.01
CA ILE A 108 -5.51 2.10 -9.68
C ILE A 108 -4.77 0.90 -9.07
N ASP A 109 -5.31 -0.31 -9.20
CA ASP A 109 -4.65 -1.52 -8.70
C ASP A 109 -3.31 -1.78 -9.40
N ARG A 110 -3.25 -1.60 -10.72
CA ARG A 110 -2.00 -1.71 -11.49
C ARG A 110 -0.99 -0.66 -11.05
N LEU A 111 -1.40 0.60 -10.97
CA LEU A 111 -0.55 1.71 -10.51
C LEU A 111 -0.03 1.48 -9.09
N SER A 112 -0.85 0.92 -8.20
CA SER A 112 -0.45 0.63 -6.82
C SER A 112 0.61 -0.47 -6.76
N ARG A 113 0.50 -1.51 -7.59
CA ARG A 113 1.53 -2.57 -7.70
C ARG A 113 2.82 -2.06 -8.34
N ASP A 114 2.70 -1.24 -9.39
CA ASP A 114 3.86 -0.62 -10.04
C ASP A 114 4.59 0.32 -9.08
N LEU A 115 3.84 1.10 -8.29
CA LEU A 115 4.43 1.95 -7.25
C LEU A 115 5.12 1.12 -6.18
N GLY A 116 4.48 0.03 -5.71
CA GLY A 116 5.06 -0.90 -4.75
C GLY A 116 6.40 -1.45 -5.23
N SER A 117 6.45 -1.99 -6.45
CA SER A 117 7.70 -2.56 -7.01
C SER A 117 8.81 -1.51 -7.18
N ARG A 118 8.47 -0.28 -7.57
CA ARG A 118 9.45 0.82 -7.64
C ARG A 118 9.95 1.25 -6.27
N MET A 119 9.08 1.28 -5.26
CA MET A 119 9.47 1.58 -3.88
C MET A 119 10.39 0.50 -3.31
N ASP A 120 10.13 -0.78 -3.61
CA ASP A 120 11.01 -1.88 -3.22
C ASP A 120 12.39 -1.75 -3.89
N ALA A 121 12.44 -1.41 -5.17
CA ALA A 121 13.69 -1.15 -5.87
C ALA A 121 14.48 0.03 -5.26
N ILE A 122 13.80 1.12 -4.89
CA ILE A 122 14.43 2.25 -4.19
C ILE A 122 14.94 1.83 -2.82
N ALA A 123 14.17 1.02 -2.07
CA ALA A 123 14.59 0.55 -0.76
C ALA A 123 15.85 -0.34 -0.83
N GLU A 124 15.94 -1.22 -1.83
CA GLU A 124 17.13 -2.02 -2.08
C GLU A 124 18.33 -1.16 -2.50
N GLU A 125 18.13 -0.17 -3.38
CA GLU A 125 19.21 0.75 -3.76
C GLU A 125 19.70 1.58 -2.57
N LEU A 126 18.80 2.04 -1.70
CA LEU A 126 19.17 2.73 -0.46
C LEU A 126 19.94 1.83 0.51
N LYS A 127 19.60 0.54 0.61
CA LYS A 127 20.39 -0.42 1.40
C LYS A 127 21.79 -0.56 0.81
N ARG A 128 21.90 -0.68 -0.51
CA ARG A 128 23.19 -0.77 -1.20
C ARG A 128 24.06 0.47 -0.94
N ILE A 129 23.51 1.67 -1.09
CA ILE A 129 24.21 2.93 -0.82
C ILE A 129 24.71 2.98 0.62
N LYS A 130 23.89 2.61 1.61
CA LYS A 130 24.30 2.61 3.03
C LYS A 130 25.44 1.63 3.31
N VAL A 131 25.46 0.48 2.64
CA VAL A 131 26.57 -0.47 2.77
C VAL A 131 27.82 0.09 2.11
N GLU A 132 27.70 0.70 0.93
CA GLU A 132 28.80 1.33 0.21
C GLU A 132 29.41 2.51 1.00
N GLU A 133 28.60 3.38 1.59
CA GLU A 133 29.04 4.50 2.45
C GLU A 133 29.90 4.04 3.62
N ARG A 134 29.67 2.82 4.14
CA ARG A 134 30.47 2.23 5.22
C ARG A 134 31.67 1.46 4.70
N ALA A 135 31.49 0.72 3.61
CA ALA A 135 32.51 -0.16 3.05
C ALA A 135 33.65 0.61 2.38
N VAL A 136 33.35 1.69 1.65
CA VAL A 136 34.37 2.46 0.91
C VAL A 136 35.41 3.08 1.85
N PRO A 137 35.05 3.81 2.93
CA PRO A 137 36.04 4.33 3.87
C PRO A 137 36.80 3.21 4.62
N ALA A 138 36.14 2.09 4.91
CA ALA A 138 36.77 0.96 5.56
C ALA A 138 37.81 0.28 4.65
N LEU A 139 37.52 0.15 3.36
CA LEU A 139 38.44 -0.32 2.33
C LEU A 139 39.62 0.63 2.20
N GLU A 140 39.40 1.93 2.06
CA GLU A 140 40.48 2.92 2.01
C GLU A 140 41.40 2.84 3.24
N GLY A 141 40.81 2.80 4.43
CA GLY A 141 41.55 2.68 5.68
C GLY A 141 42.33 1.37 5.78
N ALA A 142 41.77 0.26 5.30
CA ALA A 142 42.44 -1.03 5.25
C ALA A 142 43.60 -1.04 4.25
N VAL A 143 43.42 -0.45 3.06
CA VAL A 143 44.49 -0.26 2.07
C VAL A 143 45.63 0.54 2.69
N ARG A 144 45.35 1.72 3.27
CA ARG A 144 46.38 2.57 3.90
C ARG A 144 47.17 1.84 5.00
N ARG A 145 46.50 1.01 5.81
CA ARG A 145 47.16 0.24 6.89
C ARG A 145 48.00 -0.93 6.38
N LEU A 146 47.61 -1.54 5.26
CA LEU A 146 48.22 -2.76 4.72
C LEU A 146 49.15 -2.50 3.54
N SER A 147 49.22 -1.26 3.05
CA SER A 147 50.12 -0.86 1.98
C SER A 147 51.59 -1.06 2.37
N GLY A 148 52.33 -1.76 1.51
CA GLY A 148 53.77 -1.93 1.65
C GLY A 148 54.57 -0.77 1.03
N PRO A 149 55.91 -0.90 0.98
CA PRO A 149 56.83 0.12 0.42
C PRO A 149 56.53 0.52 -1.04
N GLY A 150 55.87 -0.36 -1.80
CA GLY A 150 55.44 -0.08 -3.19
C GLY A 150 54.10 0.67 -3.30
N GLY A 151 53.48 1.08 -2.18
CA GLY A 151 52.23 1.84 -2.16
C GLY A 151 50.95 1.00 -2.39
N GLY A 152 51.08 -0.27 -2.79
CA GLY A 152 49.97 -1.21 -2.92
C GLY A 152 49.79 -2.10 -1.68
N ALA A 153 48.54 -2.46 -1.39
CA ALA A 153 48.14 -3.39 -0.33
C ALA A 153 47.68 -4.73 -0.93
N PRO A 154 47.89 -5.87 -0.25
CA PRO A 154 47.38 -7.17 -0.69
C PRO A 154 45.84 -7.19 -0.65
N LEU A 155 45.22 -7.31 -1.82
CA LEU A 155 43.76 -7.25 -1.99
C LEU A 155 43.03 -8.32 -1.16
N PRO A 156 43.42 -9.61 -1.16
CA PRO A 156 42.83 -10.62 -0.29
C PRO A 156 42.80 -10.21 1.19
N GLY A 157 43.92 -9.69 1.69
CA GLY A 157 44.04 -9.26 3.09
C GLY A 157 43.18 -8.03 3.41
N VAL A 158 43.08 -7.08 2.47
CA VAL A 158 42.18 -5.92 2.58
C VAL A 158 40.72 -6.37 2.67
N LEU A 159 40.29 -7.25 1.76
CA LEU A 159 38.93 -7.77 1.73
C LEU A 159 38.60 -8.55 3.01
N ASP A 160 39.50 -9.40 3.50
CA ASP A 160 39.31 -10.18 4.72
C ASP A 160 39.24 -9.29 5.98
N ALA A 161 40.01 -8.20 6.02
CA ALA A 161 40.00 -7.26 7.13
C ALA A 161 38.68 -6.47 7.19
N VAL A 162 38.20 -5.99 6.05
CA VAL A 162 36.94 -5.25 5.96
C VAL A 162 35.74 -6.17 6.13
N SER A 163 35.78 -7.37 5.55
CA SER A 163 34.74 -8.39 5.69
C SER A 163 34.51 -8.72 7.17
N ARG A 164 35.58 -9.00 7.92
CA ARG A 164 35.48 -9.24 9.38
C ARG A 164 35.02 -8.01 10.16
N GLY A 165 35.48 -6.81 9.78
CA GLY A 165 35.13 -5.58 10.48
C GLY A 165 33.67 -5.13 10.29
N LEU A 166 33.09 -5.40 9.11
CA LEU A 166 31.74 -4.96 8.76
C LEU A 166 30.70 -6.09 8.71
N GLY A 167 31.13 -7.35 8.79
CA GLY A 167 30.24 -8.51 8.62
C GLY A 167 29.71 -8.64 7.19
N VAL A 168 30.45 -8.16 6.19
CA VAL A 168 30.05 -8.15 4.77
C VAL A 168 30.81 -9.24 4.02
N GLY A 169 30.15 -9.93 3.09
CA GLY A 169 30.76 -11.00 2.31
C GLY A 169 31.94 -10.52 1.45
N ARG A 170 32.96 -11.37 1.33
CA ARG A 170 34.18 -11.07 0.53
C ARG A 170 33.85 -10.85 -0.94
N ASP A 171 32.92 -11.61 -1.51
CA ASP A 171 32.50 -11.49 -2.92
C ASP A 171 31.85 -10.13 -3.22
N TYR A 172 30.96 -9.66 -2.32
CA TYR A 172 30.37 -8.33 -2.44
C TYR A 172 31.43 -7.22 -2.40
N LEU A 173 32.41 -7.33 -1.50
CA LEU A 173 33.49 -6.35 -1.42
C LEU A 173 34.38 -6.38 -2.66
N ALA A 174 34.59 -7.57 -3.24
CA ALA A 174 35.32 -7.73 -4.49
C ALA A 174 34.61 -7.03 -5.66
N ASP A 175 33.29 -7.24 -5.80
CA ASP A 175 32.47 -6.55 -6.81
C ASP A 175 32.46 -5.03 -6.61
N LEU A 176 32.38 -4.57 -5.35
CA LEU A 176 32.46 -3.16 -5.02
C LEU A 176 33.83 -2.57 -5.43
N VAL A 177 34.93 -3.28 -5.14
CA VAL A 177 36.28 -2.87 -5.52
C VAL A 177 36.44 -2.81 -7.04
N ALA A 178 35.89 -3.76 -7.80
CA ALA A 178 35.87 -3.69 -9.26
C ALA A 178 35.14 -2.43 -9.75
N GLY A 179 34.00 -2.10 -9.14
CA GLY A 179 33.24 -0.89 -9.47
C GLY A 179 33.94 0.41 -9.04
N LEU A 180 34.75 0.40 -7.98
CA LEU A 180 35.58 1.53 -7.57
C LEU A 180 36.73 1.76 -8.56
N GLU A 181 37.33 0.69 -9.06
CA GLU A 181 38.36 0.76 -10.09
C GLU A 181 37.81 1.35 -11.39
N SER A 182 36.65 0.89 -11.86
CA SER A 182 36.03 1.43 -13.08
C SER A 182 35.67 2.92 -12.96
N ARG A 183 35.44 3.40 -11.74
CA ARG A 183 35.22 4.82 -11.41
C ARG A 183 36.52 5.62 -11.21
N GLY A 184 37.68 4.97 -11.30
CA GLY A 184 38.98 5.59 -11.11
C GLY A 184 39.31 5.94 -9.65
N VAL A 185 38.64 5.33 -8.67
CA VAL A 185 38.88 5.57 -7.24
C VAL A 185 40.08 4.79 -6.71
N CYS A 186 40.31 3.59 -7.26
CA CYS A 186 41.46 2.75 -6.94
C CYS A 186 42.07 2.14 -8.21
N GLU A 187 43.24 1.53 -8.06
CA GLU A 187 43.93 0.77 -9.10
C GLU A 187 44.13 -0.66 -8.62
N LEU A 188 43.82 -1.63 -9.47
CA LEU A 188 44.10 -3.04 -9.22
C LEU A 188 45.22 -3.51 -10.13
N ALA A 189 46.15 -4.24 -9.54
CA ALA A 189 47.30 -4.79 -10.24
C ALA A 189 47.47 -6.29 -9.91
N PRO A 190 48.01 -7.07 -10.86
CA PRO A 190 48.55 -8.39 -10.52
C PRO A 190 49.73 -8.25 -9.56
N GLY A 191 50.06 -9.33 -8.86
CA GLY A 191 51.15 -9.44 -7.92
C GLY A 191 50.71 -9.64 -6.47
N GLY A 192 51.67 -9.72 -5.57
CA GLY A 192 51.44 -10.10 -4.17
C GLY A 192 51.62 -11.62 -3.96
N LYS A 193 51.21 -12.10 -2.78
CA LYS A 193 51.33 -13.53 -2.41
C LYS A 193 50.17 -14.39 -2.93
N GLU A 194 49.02 -13.77 -3.17
CA GLU A 194 47.78 -14.41 -3.58
C GLU A 194 47.06 -13.47 -4.54
N GLU A 195 46.56 -14.02 -5.64
CA GLU A 195 45.72 -13.33 -6.60
C GLU A 195 44.32 -13.96 -6.63
N ILE A 196 43.30 -13.13 -6.83
CA ILE A 196 41.92 -13.56 -6.96
C ILE A 196 41.36 -13.16 -8.34
N PRO A 197 40.42 -13.94 -8.90
CA PRO A 197 39.76 -13.58 -10.14
C PRO A 197 38.82 -12.38 -9.91
N LEU A 198 39.02 -11.30 -10.67
CA LEU A 198 38.18 -10.10 -10.63
C LEU A 198 38.07 -9.50 -12.04
N GLY A 199 36.85 -9.30 -12.54
CA GLY A 199 36.63 -8.62 -13.83
C GLY A 199 37.32 -9.29 -15.03
N GLY A 200 37.44 -10.62 -15.02
CA GLY A 200 38.07 -11.39 -16.11
C GLY A 200 39.61 -11.46 -16.07
N ARG A 201 40.24 -10.95 -15.01
CA ARG A 201 41.69 -11.03 -14.79
C ARG A 201 42.02 -11.45 -13.35
N TYR A 202 43.27 -11.83 -13.12
CA TYR A 202 43.77 -12.10 -11.77
C TYR A 202 44.43 -10.83 -11.21
N VAL A 203 44.05 -10.49 -9.98
CA VAL A 203 44.54 -9.31 -9.26
C VAL A 203 44.88 -9.69 -7.84
N GLY A 204 45.98 -9.17 -7.31
CA GLY A 204 46.40 -9.45 -5.93
C GLY A 204 46.78 -8.19 -5.15
N LEU A 205 46.88 -7.04 -5.81
CA LEU A 205 47.19 -5.76 -5.18
C LEU A 205 46.12 -4.71 -5.48
N ILE A 206 45.88 -3.85 -4.50
CA ILE A 206 45.03 -2.66 -4.61
C ILE A 206 45.80 -1.43 -4.14
N ARG A 207 45.62 -0.32 -4.85
CA ARG A 207 46.12 1.00 -4.46
C ARG A 207 44.98 2.01 -4.50
N TRP A 208 44.85 2.84 -3.47
CA TRP A 208 43.88 3.93 -3.45
C TRP A 208 44.43 5.15 -4.20
N LYS A 209 43.60 5.82 -5.01
CA LYS A 209 44.00 7.05 -5.70
C LYS A 209 43.74 8.27 -4.82
N GLY A 210 44.70 9.20 -4.76
CA GLY A 210 44.56 10.47 -4.02
C GLY A 210 44.79 10.38 -2.51
N GLY A 211 45.39 9.29 -2.01
CA GLY A 211 45.79 9.11 -0.61
C GLY A 211 47.26 9.40 -0.37
#